data_AF-A0A931RFT2-F1
#
_entry.id   AF-A0A931RFT2-F1
#
_cell.length_a   1.000
_cell.length_b   1.000
_cell.length_c   1.000
_cell.angle_alpha   90.00
_cell.angle_beta   90.00
_cell.angle_gamma   90.00
#
_symmetry.space_group_name_H-M   'P 1'
#
loop_
_entity.id
_entity.type
_entity.pdbx_description
1 polymer ?
#
loop_
_entity_poly.entity_id
_entity_poly.type
_entity_poly.pdbx_seq_one_letter_code
_entity_poly.pdbx_strand_id
1 'polypeptide(L)'
;MSTKKPKRTEEIIGKIFRDTEMAFGLKEFEGIDIYKVLEITEEEKGRYYLKDKKSGKLRFVFDEKKGTGKPEEIVRQLWLHKLNVHYK
;
A
#
# COMPACT_ATOMS: atom_id res chain seq x y z
N MET A 1 -7.03 -5.05 18.61
CA MET A 1 -6.93 -3.59 18.43
C MET A 1 -5.88 -3.36 17.35
N SER A 2 -6.28 -2.90 16.16
CA SER A 2 -5.35 -2.63 15.06
C SER A 2 -4.61 -1.31 15.32
N THR A 3 -3.31 -1.37 15.62
CA THR A 3 -2.49 -0.18 15.85
C THR A 3 -2.13 0.49 14.54
N LYS A 4 -2.69 1.69 14.31
CA LYS A 4 -2.32 2.57 13.19
C LYS A 4 -0.99 3.26 13.49
N LYS A 5 0.04 3.04 12.68
CA LYS A 5 1.34 3.74 12.78
C LYS A 5 1.84 4.13 11.39
N PRO A 6 1.96 5.44 11.06
CA PRO A 6 2.39 5.90 9.74
C PRO A 6 3.77 5.38 9.34
N LYS A 7 4.74 5.38 10.27
CA LYS A 7 6.09 4.80 10.07
C LYS A 7 6.03 3.35 9.60
N ARG A 8 5.03 2.60 10.04
CA ARG A 8 4.85 1.19 9.69
C ARG A 8 4.33 1.00 8.27
N THR A 9 3.65 1.98 7.69
CA THR A 9 3.20 1.91 6.29
C THR A 9 4.37 2.01 5.33
N GLU A 10 5.28 2.97 5.57
CA GLU A 10 6.51 3.14 4.77
C GLU A 10 7.38 1.87 4.80
N GLU A 11 7.63 1.31 5.99
CA GLU A 11 8.40 0.08 6.15
C GLU A 11 7.81 -1.09 5.36
N ILE A 12 6.48 -1.26 5.41
CA ILE A 12 5.82 -2.39 4.73
C ILE A 12 5.78 -2.19 3.22
N ILE A 13 5.57 -0.96 2.74
CA ILE A 13 5.70 -0.66 1.31
C ILE A 13 7.12 -0.98 0.84
N GLY A 14 8.16 -0.55 1.57
CA GLY A 14 9.54 -0.91 1.26
C GLY A 14 9.78 -2.42 1.21
N LYS A 15 9.17 -3.19 2.12
CA LYS A 15 9.24 -4.66 2.10
C LYS A 15 8.47 -5.32 0.96
N ILE A 16 7.38 -4.72 0.48
CA ILE A 16 6.59 -5.21 -0.66
C ILE A 16 7.35 -4.96 -1.98
N PHE A 17 7.99 -3.79 -2.11
CA PHE A 17 8.62 -3.32 -3.34
C PHE A 17 10.13 -3.56 -3.37
N ARG A 18 10.62 -4.68 -2.82
CA ARG A 18 12.04 -5.05 -2.65
C ARG A 18 12.96 -4.87 -3.89
N ASP A 19 12.41 -4.69 -5.10
CA ASP A 19 13.13 -4.62 -6.36
C ASP A 19 12.94 -3.30 -7.13
N THR A 20 14.05 -2.81 -7.70
CA THR A 20 14.18 -1.53 -8.41
C THR A 20 13.29 -1.38 -9.64
N GLU A 21 12.85 -2.49 -10.27
CA GLU A 21 11.93 -2.44 -11.41
C GLU A 21 10.55 -1.89 -11.04
N MET A 22 10.11 -2.05 -9.79
CA MET A 22 8.84 -1.47 -9.34
C MET A 22 8.94 0.01 -8.94
N ALA A 23 10.16 0.55 -8.79
CA ALA A 23 10.35 1.99 -8.61
C ALA A 23 9.88 2.78 -9.84
N PHE A 24 9.92 2.19 -11.03
CA PHE A 24 9.34 2.79 -12.25
C PHE A 24 7.82 2.93 -12.16
N GLY A 25 7.13 1.96 -11.56
CA GLY A 25 5.68 2.05 -11.30
C GLY A 25 5.33 3.13 -10.28
N LEU A 26 6.23 3.40 -9.32
CA LEU A 26 6.08 4.50 -8.36
C LEU A 26 6.38 5.87 -8.95
N LYS A 27 7.19 5.92 -10.01
CA LYS A 27 7.52 7.17 -10.73
C LYS A 27 6.28 7.86 -11.31
N GLU A 28 5.33 7.09 -11.81
CA GLU A 28 4.01 7.56 -12.27
C GLU A 28 3.19 8.25 -11.17
N PHE A 29 3.52 8.02 -9.91
CA PHE A 29 2.89 8.62 -8.74
C PHE A 29 3.81 9.66 -8.06
N GLU A 30 4.86 10.13 -8.74
CA GLU A 30 5.66 11.28 -8.27
C GLU A 30 4.74 12.47 -7.98
N GLY A 31 4.90 13.07 -6.79
CA GLY A 31 4.04 14.14 -6.29
C GLY A 31 2.84 13.68 -5.44
N ILE A 32 2.56 12.38 -5.39
CA ILE A 32 1.57 11.80 -4.46
C ILE A 32 2.30 11.33 -3.20
N ASP A 33 1.84 11.78 -2.03
CA ASP A 33 2.33 11.28 -0.74
C ASP A 33 1.73 9.88 -0.47
N ILE A 34 2.35 8.86 -1.07
CA ILE A 34 1.92 7.45 -1.04
C ILE A 34 1.63 6.97 0.38
N TYR A 35 2.47 7.36 1.34
CA TYR A 35 2.37 6.95 2.74
C TYR A 35 1.20 7.57 3.49
N LYS A 36 0.72 8.73 3.04
CA LYS A 36 -0.54 9.33 3.53
C LYS A 36 -1.76 8.78 2.81
N VAL A 37 -1.60 8.44 1.53
CA VAL A 37 -2.72 7.98 0.69
C VAL A 37 -3.14 6.56 1.04
N LEU A 38 -2.18 5.70 1.36
CA LEU A 38 -2.42 4.29 1.69
C LEU A 38 -2.39 4.12 3.21
N GLU A 39 -3.45 3.52 3.75
CA GLU A 39 -3.49 3.12 5.16
C GLU A 39 -3.26 1.61 5.23
N ILE A 40 -2.09 1.20 5.72
CA ILE A 40 -1.76 -0.20 5.99
C ILE A 40 -1.87 -0.47 7.49
N THR A 41 -2.67 -1.47 7.84
CA THR A 41 -2.84 -1.95 9.21
C THR A 41 -2.38 -3.38 9.37
N GLU A 42 -1.90 -3.72 10.56
CA GLU A 42 -1.64 -5.10 10.95
C GLU A 42 -2.89 -5.62 11.68
N GLU A 43 -3.61 -6.54 11.04
CA GLU A 43 -4.83 -7.15 11.61
C GLU A 43 -4.51 -8.47 12.32
N GLU A 44 -3.52 -9.21 11.82
CA GLU A 44 -2.98 -10.40 12.46
C GLU A 44 -1.46 -10.25 12.58
N LYS A 45 -0.85 -10.89 13.58
CA LYS A 45 0.59 -10.76 13.82
C LYS A 45 1.41 -11.14 12.58
N GLY A 46 2.05 -10.14 11.97
CA GLY A 46 2.84 -10.28 10.75
C GLY A 46 2.04 -10.31 9.44
N ARG A 47 0.73 -10.01 9.46
CA ARG A 47 -0.09 -9.86 8.24
C ARG A 47 -0.66 -8.47 8.14
N TYR A 48 -0.42 -7.87 6.99
CA TYR A 48 -0.70 -6.49 6.72
C TYR A 48 -1.79 -6.37 5.66
N TYR A 49 -2.69 -5.43 5.90
CA TYR A 49 -3.87 -5.18 5.10
C TYR A 49 -3.94 -3.69 4.77
N LEU A 50 -4.40 -3.38 3.58
CA LEU A 50 -4.67 -2.03 3.14
C LEU A 50 -6.19 -1.80 3.17
N LYS A 51 -6.64 -0.57 3.41
CA LYS A 51 -8.05 -0.22 3.21
C LYS A 51 -8.33 0.14 1.75
N ASP A 52 -9.12 -0.69 1.05
CA ASP A 52 -9.52 -0.48 -0.34
C ASP A 52 -10.33 0.82 -0.48
N LYS A 53 -9.86 1.74 -1.34
CA LYS A 53 -10.47 3.07 -1.49
C LYS A 53 -11.86 3.05 -2.14
N LYS A 54 -12.19 2.00 -2.92
CA LYS A 54 -13.48 1.88 -3.62
C LYS A 54 -14.56 1.27 -2.72
N SER A 55 -14.22 0.23 -1.98
CA SER A 55 -15.17 -0.59 -1.20
C SER A 55 -15.05 -0.42 0.31
N GLY A 56 -13.98 0.22 0.80
CA GLY A 56 -13.71 0.39 2.22
C GLY A 56 -13.25 -0.88 2.95
N LYS A 57 -13.20 -2.02 2.26
CA LYS A 57 -12.81 -3.32 2.83
C LYS A 57 -11.30 -3.42 3.00
N LEU A 58 -10.87 -4.20 3.99
CA LEU A 58 -9.46 -4.52 4.18
C LEU A 58 -9.02 -5.57 3.15
N ARG A 59 -7.90 -5.31 2.47
CA ARG A 59 -7.28 -6.21 1.49
C ARG A 59 -5.89 -6.59 1.95
N PHE A 60 -5.61 -7.88 1.99
CA PHE A 60 -4.29 -8.40 2.33
C PHE A 60 -3.25 -7.91 1.31
N VAL A 61 -2.11 -7.41 1.80
CA VAL A 61 -1.00 -6.90 0.96
C VAL A 61 0.36 -7.47 1.28
N PHE A 62 0.60 -7.94 2.51
CA PHE A 62 1.92 -8.48 2.87
C PHE A 62 1.84 -9.46 4.04
N ASP A 63 2.56 -10.58 3.92
CA ASP A 63 2.81 -11.52 5.01
C ASP A 63 4.32 -11.51 5.32
N GLU A 64 4.66 -11.04 6.52
CA GLU A 64 6.04 -10.88 6.97
C GLU A 64 6.72 -12.21 7.25
N LYS A 65 5.97 -13.26 7.64
CA LYS A 65 6.55 -14.59 7.89
C LYS A 65 6.96 -15.25 6.58
N LYS A 66 6.15 -15.08 5.54
CA LYS A 66 6.40 -15.67 4.20
C LYS A 66 7.23 -14.76 3.30
N GLY A 67 7.36 -13.48 3.65
CA GLY A 67 8.00 -12.47 2.80
C GLY A 67 7.27 -12.22 1.49
N THR A 68 5.97 -12.57 1.42
CA THR A 68 5.16 -12.48 0.20
C THR A 68 4.32 -11.21 0.24
N GLY A 69 4.52 -10.34 -0.75
CA GLY A 69 3.76 -9.10 -0.94
C GLY A 69 2.87 -9.13 -2.17
N LYS A 70 1.90 -8.20 -2.22
CA LYS A 70 1.05 -7.92 -3.39
C LYS A 70 1.28 -6.49 -3.90
N PRO A 71 2.40 -6.22 -4.57
CA PRO A 71 2.72 -4.89 -5.09
C PRO A 71 1.65 -4.37 -6.07
N GLU A 72 1.03 -5.25 -6.86
CA GLU A 72 -0.03 -4.88 -7.81
C GLU A 72 -1.26 -4.28 -7.11
N GLU A 73 -1.59 -4.75 -5.91
CA GLU A 73 -2.70 -4.20 -5.15
C GLU A 73 -2.35 -2.80 -4.60
N ILE A 74 -1.09 -2.54 -4.23
CA ILE A 74 -0.65 -1.19 -3.87
C ILE A 74 -0.77 -0.24 -5.07
N VAL A 75 -0.25 -0.64 -6.24
CA VAL A 75 -0.32 0.14 -7.48
C VAL A 75 -1.78 0.41 -7.89
N ARG A 76 -2.67 -0.59 -7.78
CA ARG A 76 -4.10 -0.45 -8.07
C ARG A 76 -4.75 0.64 -7.20
N GLN A 77 -4.41 0.71 -5.93
CA GLN A 77 -5.00 1.69 -5.00
C GLN A 77 -4.46 3.10 -5.24
N LEU A 78 -3.19 3.22 -5.66
CA LEU A 78 -2.62 4.48 -6.11
C LEU A 78 -3.29 4.98 -7.39
N TRP A 79 -3.54 4.10 -8.37
CA TRP A 79 -4.32 4.45 -9.57
C TRP A 79 -5.74 4.89 -9.22
N LEU A 80 -6.43 4.17 -8.34
CA LEU A 80 -7.76 4.57 -7.87
C LEU A 80 -7.72 5.96 -7.24
N HIS A 81 -6.69 6.28 -6.44
CA HIS A 81 -6.54 7.62 -5.89
C HIS A 81 -6.30 8.66 -6.98
N LYS A 82 -5.31 8.45 -7.85
CA LYS A 82 -4.94 9.37 -8.93
C LYS A 82 -6.13 9.66 -9.85
N LEU A 83 -6.88 8.63 -10.26
CA LEU A 83 -8.07 8.78 -11.10
C LEU A 83 -9.19 9.58 -10.41
N ASN A 84 -9.42 9.36 -9.11
CA ASN A 84 -10.47 10.08 -8.37
C ASN A 84 -10.07 11.52 -7.98
N VAL A 85 -8.79 11.88 -8.04
CA VAL A 85 -8.29 13.22 -7.68
C VAL A 85 -7.99 14.07 -8.91
N HIS A 86 -7.37 13.50 -9.95
CA HIS A 86 -6.89 14.27 -11.11
C HIS A 86 -7.87 14.36 -12.28
N TYR A 87 -8.79 13.40 -12.43
CA TYR A 87 -9.71 13.33 -13.58
C TYR A 87 -11.18 13.58 -13.19
N LYS A 88 -11.39 14.20 -12.03
CA LYS A 88 -12.72 14.45 -11.48
C LYS A 88 -13.31 15.75 -11.97
#